data_AF-A0A227J8T2-F1
#
_entry.id   AF-A0A227J8T2-F1
#
_cell.length_a   1.000
_cell.length_b   1.000
_cell.length_c   1.000
_cell.angle_alpha   90.00
_cell.angle_beta   90.00
_cell.angle_gamma   90.00
#
_symmetry.space_group_name_H-M   'P 1'
#
loop_
_entity.id
_entity.type
_entity.pdbx_description
1 polymer ?
#
loop_
_entity_poly.entity_id
_entity_poly.type
_entity_poly.pdbx_seq_one_letter_code
_entity_poly.pdbx_strand_id
1 'polypeptide(L)'
;HFFEATQWLQGEQEDGAMNYYGFAHPVRAFIAHQDITYDPIDIDGFEFKAWLDEARAKVPFANQLSQLNQLDSHDTARFLTLVNGDEKKMKIALALLMTYVGAPCIYYGSEVGLEGSFDPDNRRCFPWHLV
;
A
#
# COMPACT_ATOMS: atom_id res chain seq x y z
N HIS A 1 -3.74 -9.28 -5.74
CA HIS A 1 -2.51 -9.86 -6.28
C HIS A 1 -1.30 -9.32 -5.55
N PHE A 2 -0.53 -10.16 -4.86
CA PHE A 2 0.70 -9.73 -4.15
C PHE A 2 1.83 -9.30 -5.11
N PHE A 3 1.88 -9.93 -6.27
CA PHE A 3 2.85 -9.66 -7.33
C PHE A 3 2.20 -8.93 -8.50
N GLU A 4 2.99 -8.70 -9.53
CA GLU A 4 2.54 -8.07 -10.78
C GLU A 4 1.35 -8.82 -11.38
N ALA A 5 0.26 -8.08 -11.64
CA ALA A 5 -1.04 -8.63 -12.01
C ALA A 5 -1.45 -8.29 -13.45
N THR A 6 -0.54 -7.75 -14.24
CA THR A 6 -0.86 -7.10 -15.53
C THR A 6 -1.58 -8.05 -16.47
N GLN A 7 -1.21 -9.33 -16.49
CA GLN A 7 -1.82 -10.33 -17.37
C GLN A 7 -3.34 -10.48 -17.18
N TRP A 8 -3.86 -10.19 -15.98
CA TRP A 8 -5.30 -10.26 -15.67
C TRP A 8 -6.02 -8.92 -15.88
N LEU A 9 -5.27 -7.82 -16.02
CA LEU A 9 -5.78 -6.45 -16.04
C LEU A 9 -5.87 -5.86 -17.45
N GLN A 10 -5.93 -6.70 -18.48
CA GLN A 10 -5.99 -6.25 -19.89
C GLN A 10 -7.42 -6.01 -20.39
N GLY A 11 -8.43 -6.07 -19.51
CA GLY A 11 -9.83 -5.79 -19.84
C GLY A 11 -10.71 -7.01 -20.13
N GLU A 12 -10.14 -8.22 -20.15
CA GLU A 12 -10.89 -9.45 -20.43
C GLU A 12 -11.18 -10.30 -19.17
N GLN A 13 -10.55 -9.99 -18.04
CA GLN A 13 -10.62 -10.80 -16.82
C GLN A 13 -10.99 -9.95 -15.60
N GLU A 14 -10.04 -9.23 -15.02
CA GLU A 14 -10.25 -8.44 -13.81
C GLU A 14 -10.32 -6.94 -14.12
N ASP A 15 -11.23 -6.23 -13.44
CA ASP A 15 -11.32 -4.77 -13.52
C ASP A 15 -10.20 -4.10 -12.70
N GLY A 16 -9.81 -4.71 -11.59
CA GLY A 16 -8.82 -4.19 -10.65
C GLY A 16 -8.23 -5.27 -9.75
N ALA A 17 -7.05 -5.00 -9.20
CA ALA A 17 -6.35 -5.90 -8.28
C ALA A 17 -6.03 -5.20 -6.95
N MET A 18 -5.78 -5.97 -5.90
CA MET A 18 -5.02 -5.45 -4.74
C MET A 18 -3.67 -4.96 -5.24
N ASN A 19 -3.42 -3.66 -5.16
CA ASN A 19 -2.30 -3.00 -5.82
C ASN A 19 -1.03 -3.04 -4.96
N TYR A 20 -0.58 -4.24 -4.61
CA TYR A 20 0.63 -4.40 -3.82
C TYR A 20 1.87 -3.97 -4.61
N TYR A 21 2.05 -4.49 -5.83
CA TYR A 21 3.20 -4.18 -6.67
C TYR A 21 3.23 -2.71 -7.13
N GLY A 22 2.10 -2.13 -7.52
CA GLY A 22 2.04 -0.79 -8.11
C GLY A 22 1.71 0.34 -7.14
N PHE A 23 1.50 0.05 -5.85
CA PHE A 23 1.28 1.08 -4.83
C PHE A 23 1.88 0.71 -3.47
N ALA A 24 1.45 -0.39 -2.85
CA ALA A 24 1.84 -0.69 -1.47
C ALA A 24 3.35 -0.89 -1.29
N HIS A 25 3.98 -1.67 -2.16
CA HIS A 25 5.41 -1.97 -2.11
C HIS A 25 6.28 -0.73 -2.40
N PRO A 26 6.04 0.07 -3.47
CA PRO A 26 6.77 1.32 -3.69
C PRO A 26 6.65 2.28 -2.49
N VAL A 27 5.45 2.45 -1.93
CA VAL A 27 5.23 3.36 -0.79
C VAL A 27 5.95 2.86 0.46
N ARG A 28 5.92 1.56 0.73
CA ARG A 28 6.68 0.96 1.84
C ARG A 28 8.18 1.12 1.63
N ALA A 29 8.71 0.81 0.44
CA ALA A 29 10.12 0.93 0.14
C ALA A 29 10.61 2.39 0.34
N PHE A 30 9.84 3.37 -0.13
CA PHE A 30 10.21 4.79 -0.03
C PHE A 30 10.09 5.37 1.38
N ILE A 31 9.02 5.05 2.12
CA ILE A 31 8.73 5.69 3.42
C ILE A 31 9.26 4.88 4.62
N ALA A 32 9.13 3.55 4.55
CA ALA A 32 9.51 2.63 5.61
C ALA A 32 10.89 1.98 5.39
N HIS A 33 11.53 2.20 4.23
CA HIS A 33 12.84 1.63 3.90
C HIS A 33 12.86 0.10 4.00
N GLN A 34 11.76 -0.54 3.55
CA GLN A 34 11.58 -1.99 3.60
C GLN A 34 11.06 -2.55 2.27
N ASP A 35 11.71 -3.59 1.78
CA ASP A 35 11.36 -4.27 0.54
C ASP A 35 10.16 -5.24 0.70
N ILE A 36 9.94 -6.13 -0.27
CA ILE A 36 8.86 -7.11 -0.26
C ILE A 36 8.96 -8.18 0.83
N THR A 37 10.18 -8.50 1.27
CA THR A 37 10.47 -9.46 2.33
C THR A 37 10.73 -8.78 3.68
N TYR A 38 10.50 -7.47 3.77
CA TYR A 38 10.73 -6.61 4.94
C TYR A 38 12.23 -6.42 5.27
N ASP A 39 13.11 -6.72 4.30
CA ASP A 39 14.53 -6.43 4.40
C ASP A 39 14.78 -4.93 4.16
N PRO A 40 15.80 -4.34 4.80
CA PRO A 40 16.12 -2.94 4.61
C PRO A 40 16.49 -2.61 3.17
N ILE A 41 15.86 -1.58 2.62
CA ILE A 41 16.17 -1.01 1.30
C ILE A 41 16.11 0.52 1.40
N ASP A 42 16.95 1.20 0.63
CA ASP A 42 16.90 2.66 0.52
C ASP A 42 16.71 3.03 -0.94
N ILE A 43 15.57 3.66 -1.24
CA ILE A 43 15.26 4.16 -2.59
C ILE A 43 15.01 5.66 -2.52
N ASP A 44 15.47 6.38 -3.54
CA ASP A 44 15.23 7.81 -3.64
C ASP A 44 13.86 8.15 -4.28
N GLY A 45 13.54 9.44 -4.34
CA GLY A 45 12.27 9.90 -4.92
C GLY A 45 12.15 9.64 -6.43
N PHE A 46 13.27 9.54 -7.16
CA PHE A 46 13.27 9.22 -8.59
C PHE A 46 13.01 7.73 -8.82
N GLU A 47 13.60 6.85 -8.02
CA GLU A 47 13.37 5.42 -8.03
C GLU A 47 11.92 5.08 -7.63
N PHE A 48 11.41 5.72 -6.57
CA PHE A 48 10.00 5.61 -6.19
C PHE A 48 9.05 5.99 -7.33
N LYS A 49 9.30 7.15 -7.97
CA LYS A 49 8.51 7.59 -9.12
C LYS A 49 8.60 6.61 -10.29
N ALA A 50 9.81 6.15 -10.61
CA ALA A 50 10.04 5.23 -11.72
C ALA A 50 9.27 3.91 -11.52
N TRP A 51 9.26 3.37 -10.30
CA TRP A 51 8.49 2.16 -9.98
C TRP A 51 6.99 2.39 -10.16
N LEU A 52 6.45 3.48 -9.61
CA LEU A 52 5.03 3.83 -9.78
C LEU A 52 4.63 3.96 -11.25
N ASP A 53 5.47 4.61 -12.06
CA ASP A 53 5.23 4.78 -13.50
C ASP A 53 5.29 3.45 -14.24
N GLU A 54 6.29 2.61 -13.93
CA GLU A 54 6.46 1.30 -14.56
C GLU A 54 5.24 0.40 -14.31
N ALA A 55 4.78 0.33 -13.07
CA ALA A 55 3.62 -0.47 -12.70
C ALA A 55 2.34 0.02 -13.39
N ARG A 56 2.17 1.34 -13.45
CA ARG A 56 1.00 1.97 -14.08
C ARG A 56 1.00 1.80 -15.60
N ALA A 57 2.14 1.96 -16.26
CA ALA A 57 2.24 1.96 -17.72
C ALA A 57 1.80 0.63 -18.37
N LYS A 58 1.83 -0.47 -17.59
CA LYS A 58 1.44 -1.81 -18.04
C LYS A 58 -0.08 -2.06 -18.01
N VAL A 59 -0.84 -1.21 -17.32
CA VAL A 59 -2.28 -1.38 -17.09
C VAL A 59 -3.06 -0.34 -17.89
N PRO A 60 -4.14 -0.70 -18.63
CA PRO A 60 -5.01 0.26 -19.30
C PRO A 60 -5.58 1.30 -18.32
N PHE A 61 -5.71 2.55 -18.77
CA PHE A 61 -6.12 3.65 -17.89
C PHE A 61 -7.42 3.39 -17.12
N ALA A 62 -8.43 2.79 -17.76
CA ALA A 62 -9.68 2.42 -17.09
C ALA A 62 -9.45 1.45 -15.91
N ASN A 63 -8.64 0.41 -16.10
CA ASN A 63 -8.30 -0.56 -15.07
C ASN A 63 -7.36 0.03 -13.99
N GLN A 64 -6.56 1.06 -14.33
CA GLN A 64 -5.77 1.79 -13.33
C GLN A 64 -6.67 2.47 -12.29
N LEU A 65 -7.82 3.02 -12.71
CA LEU A 65 -8.77 3.69 -11.80
C LEU A 65 -9.41 2.73 -10.80
N SER A 66 -9.52 1.45 -11.16
CA SER A 66 -10.13 0.39 -10.34
C SER A 66 -9.13 -0.37 -9.47
N GLN A 67 -7.83 -0.07 -9.55
CA GLN A 67 -6.83 -0.71 -8.68
C GLN A 67 -7.09 -0.38 -7.21
N LEU A 68 -7.09 -1.39 -6.35
CA LEU A 68 -7.30 -1.22 -4.92
C LEU A 68 -5.97 -0.84 -4.26
N ASN A 69 -5.75 0.46 -4.07
CA ASN A 69 -4.57 0.99 -3.40
C ASN A 69 -4.73 0.83 -1.89
N GLN A 70 -3.75 0.25 -1.22
CA GLN A 70 -3.76 0.03 0.23
C GLN A 70 -2.32 0.12 0.77
N LEU A 71 -2.18 0.59 2.00
CA LEU A 71 -0.86 0.66 2.68
C LEU A 71 -0.54 -0.63 3.42
N ASP A 72 -1.56 -1.27 3.94
CA ASP A 72 -1.52 -2.49 4.74
C ASP A 72 -2.81 -3.31 4.56
N SER A 73 -2.83 -4.53 5.06
CA SER A 73 -3.98 -5.43 5.00
C SER A 73 -3.95 -6.47 6.11
N HIS A 74 -4.90 -7.41 6.08
CA HIS A 74 -4.93 -8.57 6.96
C HIS A 74 -3.79 -9.58 6.71
N ASP A 75 -3.03 -9.44 5.62
CA ASP A 75 -1.91 -10.33 5.25
C ASP A 75 -0.53 -9.65 5.39
N THR A 76 -0.48 -8.36 5.73
CA THR A 76 0.76 -7.61 5.95
C THR A 76 0.80 -7.00 7.35
N ALA A 77 1.99 -6.68 7.86
CA ALA A 77 2.07 -5.84 9.05
C ALA A 77 1.46 -4.45 8.79
N ARG A 78 0.99 -3.79 9.86
CA ARG A 78 0.38 -2.47 9.78
C ARG A 78 1.41 -1.41 9.42
N PHE A 79 1.05 -0.47 8.56
CA PHE A 79 1.98 0.51 8.01
C PHE A 79 2.61 1.38 9.11
N LEU A 80 1.82 1.76 10.12
CA LEU A 80 2.31 2.53 11.27
C LEU A 80 3.42 1.79 12.03
N THR A 81 3.30 0.47 12.17
CA THR A 81 4.35 -0.37 12.78
C THR A 81 5.61 -0.42 11.93
N LEU A 82 5.47 -0.45 10.59
CA LEU A 82 6.63 -0.43 9.68
C LEU A 82 7.43 0.86 9.76
N VAL A 83 6.77 1.98 10.06
CA VAL A 83 7.42 3.29 10.28
C VAL A 83 7.72 3.56 11.76
N ASN A 84 7.70 2.54 12.62
CA ASN A 84 8.02 2.62 14.05
C ASN A 84 7.18 3.67 14.81
N GLY A 85 5.89 3.76 14.52
CA GLY A 85 4.98 4.70 15.17
C GLY A 85 5.11 6.15 14.70
N ASP A 86 5.88 6.42 13.63
CA ASP A 86 6.03 7.78 13.09
C ASP A 86 4.75 8.25 12.38
N GLU A 87 3.93 9.01 13.11
CA GLU A 87 2.69 9.59 12.60
C GLU A 87 2.90 10.53 11.40
N LYS A 88 4.06 11.20 11.29
CA LYS A 88 4.31 12.12 10.17
C LYS A 88 4.47 11.32 8.88
N LYS A 89 5.21 10.22 8.96
CA LYS A 89 5.34 9.25 7.85
C LYS A 89 4.00 8.63 7.49
N MET A 90 3.20 8.24 8.49
CA MET A 90 1.84 7.73 8.25
C MET A 90 0.94 8.75 7.54
N LYS A 91 0.97 10.02 7.96
CA LYS A 91 0.19 11.09 7.31
C LYS A 91 0.64 11.33 5.86
N ILE A 92 1.94 11.24 5.56
CA ILE A 92 2.45 11.31 4.19
C ILE A 92 1.94 10.12 3.35
N ALA A 93 2.01 8.90 3.90
CA ALA A 93 1.52 7.70 3.21
C ALA A 93 0.01 7.76 2.93
N LEU A 94 -0.79 8.26 3.89
CA LEU A 94 -2.22 8.48 3.72
C LEU A 94 -2.52 9.57 2.68
N ALA A 95 -1.73 10.66 2.66
CA ALA A 95 -1.87 11.69 1.64
C ALA A 95 -1.60 11.11 0.24
N LEU A 96 -0.57 10.29 0.07
CA LEU A 96 -0.31 9.57 -1.18
C LEU A 96 -1.48 8.65 -1.54
N LEU A 97 -1.98 7.86 -0.59
CA LEU A 97 -3.14 6.97 -0.80
C LEU A 97 -4.35 7.72 -1.34
N MET A 98 -4.67 8.87 -0.75
CA MET A 98 -5.86 9.66 -1.09
C MET A 98 -5.71 10.51 -2.36
N THR A 99 -4.50 10.69 -2.87
CA THR A 99 -4.22 11.55 -4.02
C THR A 99 -3.67 10.81 -5.23
N TYR A 100 -3.30 9.53 -5.08
CA TYR A 100 -2.82 8.71 -6.16
C TYR A 100 -3.97 8.07 -6.95
N VAL A 101 -3.71 7.74 -8.22
CA VAL A 101 -4.72 7.15 -9.09
C VAL A 101 -4.97 5.68 -8.71
N GLY A 102 -6.25 5.34 -8.57
CA GLY A 102 -6.77 4.05 -8.10
C GLY A 102 -7.81 4.30 -6.99
N ALA A 103 -8.45 3.24 -6.52
CA ALA A 103 -9.39 3.30 -5.41
C ALA A 103 -8.64 3.23 -4.07
N PRO A 104 -8.69 4.28 -3.22
CA PRO A 104 -8.07 4.23 -1.90
C PRO A 104 -8.81 3.25 -0.98
N CYS A 105 -8.09 2.35 -0.35
CA CYS A 105 -8.59 1.39 0.62
C CYS A 105 -7.88 1.59 1.96
N ILE A 106 -8.64 1.99 2.98
CA ILE A 106 -8.16 2.07 4.37
C ILE A 106 -8.44 0.73 5.04
N TYR A 107 -7.41 0.08 5.57
CA TYR A 107 -7.59 -1.06 6.45
C TYR A 107 -8.02 -0.59 7.84
N TYR A 108 -9.08 -1.18 8.40
CA TYR A 108 -9.71 -0.70 9.62
C TYR A 108 -8.70 -0.50 10.76
N GLY A 109 -8.78 0.63 11.45
CA GLY A 109 -7.84 0.97 12.51
C GLY A 109 -6.67 1.83 12.05
N SER A 110 -6.30 1.82 10.76
CA SER A 110 -5.21 2.66 10.25
C SER A 110 -5.53 4.15 10.37
N GLU A 111 -6.82 4.52 10.32
CA GLU A 111 -7.32 5.88 10.52
C GLU A 111 -7.24 6.37 11.98
N VAL A 112 -7.18 5.46 12.95
CA VAL A 112 -6.99 5.76 14.38
C VAL A 112 -5.59 5.39 14.87
N GLY A 113 -4.66 5.09 13.97
CA GLY A 113 -3.28 4.76 14.31
C GLY A 113 -3.11 3.41 15.01
N LEU A 114 -3.92 2.41 14.65
CA LEU A 114 -3.77 1.06 15.18
C LEU A 114 -2.47 0.42 14.67
N GLU A 115 -1.60 0.01 15.59
CA GLU A 115 -0.37 -0.75 15.30
C GLU A 115 -0.61 -2.27 15.31
N GLY A 116 0.25 -3.01 14.64
CA GLY A 116 0.24 -4.48 14.62
C GLY A 116 1.33 -5.04 13.70
N SER A 117 2.05 -6.06 14.18
CA SER A 117 3.02 -6.83 13.39
C SER A 117 2.30 -7.77 12.41
N PHE A 118 2.91 -8.88 12.03
CA PHE A 118 2.30 -9.89 11.15
C PHE A 118 1.09 -10.59 11.78
N ASP A 119 0.31 -11.28 10.95
CA ASP A 119 -0.81 -12.14 11.39
C ASP A 119 -0.37 -13.02 12.58
N PRO A 120 -1.12 -13.01 13.71
CA PRO A 120 -2.42 -12.37 13.95
C PRO A 120 -2.41 -10.95 14.51
N ASP A 121 -1.25 -10.36 14.74
CA ASP A 121 -1.12 -9.06 15.40
C ASP A 121 -1.62 -7.88 14.53
N ASN A 122 -1.63 -8.01 13.20
CA ASN A 122 -2.29 -7.04 12.29
C ASN A 122 -3.82 -7.05 12.38
N ARG A 123 -4.44 -8.01 13.08
CA ARG A 123 -5.89 -8.20 13.21
C ARG A 123 -6.41 -7.88 14.61
N ARG A 124 -5.75 -6.96 15.33
CA ARG A 124 -6.20 -6.47 16.65
C ARG A 124 -7.62 -5.90 16.62
N CYS A 125 -8.31 -5.98 17.76
CA CYS A 125 -9.61 -5.37 17.94
C CYS A 125 -9.54 -3.85 17.74
N PHE A 126 -10.57 -3.28 17.12
CA PHE A 126 -10.65 -1.84 16.89
C PHE A 126 -10.77 -1.06 18.23
N PRO A 127 -9.98 -0.01 18.46
CA PRO A 127 -9.97 0.74 19.72
C PRO A 127 -11.10 1.79 19.77
N TRP A 128 -12.34 1.36 19.98
CA TRP A 128 -13.53 2.24 20.00
C TRP A 128 -13.50 3.40 21.01
N HIS A 129 -12.63 3.34 22.02
CA HIS A 129 -12.48 4.40 23.02
C HIS A 129 -11.71 5.64 22.50
N LEU A 130 -11.14 5.57 21.30
CA LEU A 130 -10.42 6.67 20.64
C LEU A 130 -11.32 7.54 19.74
N VAL A 131 -12.60 7.18 19.58
CA VAL A 131 -13.57 7.82 18.66
C VAL A 131 -14.74 8.41 19.44
#